data_AF-A0A6J7THX0-F1
#
_entry.id   AF-A0A6J7THX0-F1
#
_cell.length_a   1.000
_cell.length_b   1.000
_cell.length_c   1.000
_cell.angle_alpha   90.00
_cell.angle_beta   90.00
_cell.angle_gamma   90.00
#
_symmetry.space_group_name_H-M   'P 1'
#
loop_
_entity.id
_entity.type
_entity.pdbx_description
1 polymer ?
#
loop_
_entity_poly.entity_id
_entity_poly.type
_entity_poly.pdbx_seq_one_letter_code
_entity_poly.pdbx_strand_id
1 'polypeptide(L)'
;MPPGPAALSFQSGRPILPTVVTYTKNGIILRFGSPINPDRKANKSAEIQRMTQECANHFAVEIAKAPWDWHMFQPLWSADR
;
A
#
# COMPACT_ATOMS: atom_id res chain seq x y z
N MET A 1 3.47 4.72 -7.05
CA MET A 1 2.17 4.25 -6.54
C MET A 1 1.12 5.34 -6.67
N PRO A 2 -0.16 5.01 -6.89
CA PRO A 2 -1.22 6.00 -7.03
C PRO A 2 -1.52 6.70 -5.69
N PRO A 3 -1.72 8.03 -5.66
CA PRO A 3 -1.97 8.78 -4.41
C PRO A 3 -3.43 8.69 -3.92
N GLY A 4 -4.34 8.13 -4.73
CA GLY A 4 -5.78 8.12 -4.48
C GLY A 4 -6.21 7.63 -3.09
N PRO A 5 -5.73 6.46 -2.61
CA PRO A 5 -6.07 5.97 -1.27
C PRO A 5 -5.68 6.96 -0.15
N ALA A 6 -4.49 7.54 -0.23
CA ALA A 6 -4.02 8.53 0.74
C ALA A 6 -4.78 9.86 0.66
N ALA A 7 -5.12 10.31 -0.55
CA ALA A 7 -5.94 11.51 -0.72
C ALA A 7 -7.34 11.36 -0.11
N LEU A 8 -8.01 10.22 -0.33
CA LEU A 8 -9.32 9.92 0.26
C LEU A 8 -9.25 9.77 1.78
N SER A 9 -8.20 9.13 2.29
CA SER A 9 -7.95 9.01 3.73
C SER A 9 -7.78 10.39 4.38
N PHE A 10 -6.92 11.25 3.82
CA PHE A 10 -6.73 12.62 4.32
C PHE A 10 -8.03 13.44 4.32
N GLN A 11 -8.81 13.36 3.24
CA GLN A 11 -10.07 14.10 3.11
C GLN A 11 -11.14 13.62 4.10
N SER A 12 -11.28 12.30 4.26
CA SER A 12 -12.31 11.69 5.11
C SER A 12 -11.90 11.57 6.59
N GLY A 13 -10.62 11.67 6.90
CA GLY A 13 -10.08 11.40 8.24
C GLY A 13 -10.09 9.93 8.65
N ARG A 14 -10.31 9.01 7.70
CA ARG A 14 -10.37 7.56 7.95
C ARG A 14 -9.03 6.90 7.64
N PRO A 15 -8.60 5.88 8.40
CA PRO A 15 -7.31 5.23 8.15
C PRO A 15 -7.30 4.44 6.84
N ILE A 16 -6.10 4.21 6.30
CA ILE A 16 -5.86 3.17 5.29
C ILE A 16 -5.51 1.87 6.00
N LEU A 17 -6.03 0.75 5.51
CA LEU A 17 -5.60 -0.58 5.91
C LEU A 17 -4.90 -1.27 4.71
N PRO A 18 -3.56 -1.18 4.61
CA PRO A 18 -2.82 -1.90 3.57
C PRO A 18 -3.13 -3.39 3.65
N THR A 19 -3.47 -4.00 2.52
CA THR A 19 -3.90 -5.40 2.48
C THR A 19 -3.24 -6.11 1.30
N VAL A 20 -2.70 -7.30 1.55
CA VAL A 20 -2.13 -8.19 0.52
C VAL A 20 -2.87 -9.51 0.55
N VAL A 21 -3.13 -10.06 -0.63
CA VAL A 21 -3.71 -11.40 -0.81
C VAL A 21 -2.59 -12.33 -1.28
N THR A 22 -2.45 -13.47 -0.61
CA THR A 22 -1.50 -14.54 -0.96
C THR A 22 -2.22 -15.86 -1.06
N TYR A 23 -1.64 -16.82 -1.77
CA TYR A 23 -2.23 -18.14 -1.97
C TYR A 23 -1.70 -19.16 -0.96
N THR A 24 -2.54 -20.14 -0.67
CA THR A 24 -2.18 -21.38 0.02
C THR A 24 -2.59 -22.55 -0.85
N LYS A 25 -2.22 -23.77 -0.48
CA LYS A 25 -2.65 -24.98 -1.18
C LYS A 25 -4.17 -25.09 -1.35
N ASN A 26 -4.94 -24.53 -0.40
CA ASN A 26 -6.40 -24.75 -0.30
C ASN A 26 -7.22 -23.45 -0.35
N GLY A 27 -6.64 -22.30 -0.71
CA GLY A 27 -7.36 -21.02 -0.72
C GLY A 27 -6.46 -19.79 -0.65
N ILE A 28 -7.00 -18.68 -0.14
CA ILE A 28 -6.29 -17.39 0.00
C ILE A 28 -6.11 -16.99 1.45
N ILE A 29 -5.05 -16.22 1.73
CA ILE A 29 -4.82 -15.53 3.00
C ILE A 29 -4.78 -14.03 2.71
N LEU A 30 -5.54 -13.25 3.50
CA LEU A 30 -5.43 -11.81 3.56
C LEU A 30 -4.47 -11.43 4.70
N ARG A 31 -3.49 -10.59 4.39
CA ARG A 31 -2.58 -10.00 5.37
C ARG A 31 -2.86 -8.52 5.46
N PHE A 32 -3.24 -8.07 6.65
CA PHE A 32 -3.53 -6.68 6.94
C PHE A 32 -2.32 -6.04 7.62
N GLY A 33 -1.86 -4.91 7.10
CA GLY A 33 -0.91 -4.05 7.77
C GLY A 33 -1.54 -3.27 8.92
N SER A 34 -0.72 -2.58 9.70
CA SER A 34 -1.23 -1.64 10.70
C SER A 34 -2.04 -0.51 10.05
N PRO A 35 -3.11 0.00 10.70
CA PRO A 35 -3.84 1.15 10.21
C PRO A 35 -2.93 2.38 10.07
N ILE A 36 -2.92 2.99 8.89
CA ILE A 36 -2.22 4.24 8.62
C ILE A 36 -3.22 5.38 8.82
N ASN A 37 -3.10 6.08 9.95
CA ASN A 37 -3.96 7.21 10.27
C ASN A 37 -3.47 8.49 9.58
N PRO A 38 -4.38 9.30 9.01
CA PRO A 38 -4.02 10.59 8.45
C PRO A 38 -3.83 11.65 9.55
N ASP A 39 -2.76 12.42 9.48
CA ASP A 39 -2.60 13.67 10.20
C ASP A 39 -3.17 14.84 9.37
N ARG A 40 -4.42 15.20 9.66
CA ARG A 40 -5.12 16.30 8.96
C ARG A 40 -4.57 17.69 9.29
N LYS A 41 -3.68 17.82 10.29
CA LYS A 41 -3.01 19.08 10.62
C LYS A 41 -1.72 19.27 9.83
N ALA A 42 -1.16 18.20 9.27
CA ALA A 42 0.03 18.26 8.45
C ALA A 42 -0.23 18.89 7.08
N ASN A 43 0.85 19.24 6.37
CA ASN A 43 0.76 19.66 4.97
C ASN A 43 0.14 18.51 4.13
N LYS A 44 -0.96 18.81 3.42
CA LYS A 44 -1.72 17.81 2.64
C LYS A 44 -0.86 17.01 1.68
N SER A 45 0.05 17.65 0.94
CA SER A 45 0.87 16.96 -0.06
C SER A 45 1.89 16.03 0.60
N ALA A 46 2.57 16.53 1.63
CA ALA A 46 3.53 15.75 2.40
C ALA A 46 2.87 14.55 3.08
N GLU A 47 1.67 14.74 3.61
CA GLU A 47 0.92 13.69 4.30
C GLU A 47 0.44 12.60 3.33
N ILE A 48 -0.06 12.98 2.16
CA ILE A 48 -0.41 12.02 1.10
C ILE A 48 0.82 11.20 0.69
N GLN A 49 1.98 11.84 0.55
CA GLN A 49 3.23 11.17 0.22
C GLN A 49 3.66 10.18 1.31
N ARG A 50 3.65 10.60 2.58
CA ARG A 50 3.99 9.74 3.74
C ARG A 50 3.14 8.48 3.77
N MET A 51 1.81 8.65 3.71
CA MET A 51 0.87 7.53 3.76
C MET A 51 1.01 6.60 2.54
N THR A 52 1.24 7.16 1.36
CA THR A 52 1.47 6.36 0.14
C THR A 52 2.76 5.53 0.28
N GLN A 53 3.81 6.11 0.84
CA GLN A 53 5.07 5.40 1.08
C GLN A 53 4.94 4.32 2.15
N GLU A 54 4.14 4.54 3.20
CA GLU A 54 3.88 3.51 4.21
C GLU A 54 3.13 2.30 3.62
N CYS A 55 2.17 2.53 2.73
CA CYS A 55 1.56 1.45 1.94
C CYS A 55 2.61 0.71 1.09
N ALA A 56 3.49 1.46 0.40
CA ALA A 56 4.57 0.88 -0.41
C ALA A 56 5.50 -0.01 0.42
N ASN A 57 5.89 0.45 1.61
CA ASN A 57 6.76 -0.28 2.51
C ASN A 57 6.09 -1.59 2.99
N HIS A 58 4.81 -1.54 3.36
CA HIS A 58 4.07 -2.74 3.72
C HIS A 58 4.00 -3.74 2.55
N PHE A 59 3.66 -3.26 1.35
CA PHE A 59 3.62 -4.12 0.16
C PHE A 59 4.98 -4.73 -0.15
N ALA A 60 6.08 -3.97 -0.06
CA ALA A 60 7.42 -4.50 -0.29
C ALA A 60 7.76 -5.65 0.68
N VAL A 61 7.40 -5.53 1.97
CA VAL A 61 7.61 -6.58 2.97
C VAL A 61 6.78 -7.83 2.65
N GLU A 62 5.50 -7.69 2.30
CA GLU A 62 4.62 -8.83 2.03
C GLU A 62 4.93 -9.51 0.69
N ILE A 63 5.25 -8.73 -0.35
CA ILE A 63 5.70 -9.26 -1.66
C ILE A 63 6.98 -10.08 -1.46
N ALA A 64 7.94 -9.61 -0.65
CA ALA A 64 9.17 -10.36 -0.40
C ALA A 64 8.94 -11.74 0.27
N LYS A 65 7.84 -11.91 1.01
CA LYS A 65 7.47 -13.18 1.65
C LYS A 65 6.81 -14.17 0.68
N ALA A 66 6.13 -13.67 -0.35
CA ALA A 66 5.40 -14.46 -1.34
C ALA A 66 5.54 -13.85 -2.75
N PRO A 67 6.75 -13.79 -3.31
CA PRO A 67 7.01 -13.05 -4.55
C PRO A 67 6.27 -13.65 -5.75
N TRP A 68 6.03 -14.97 -5.74
CA TRP A 68 5.32 -15.71 -6.79
C TRP A 68 3.85 -15.32 -6.90
N ASP A 69 3.25 -14.82 -5.82
CA ASP A 69 1.84 -14.41 -5.79
C ASP A 69 1.66 -12.98 -6.33
N TRP A 70 2.76 -12.26 -6.59
CA TRP A 70 2.73 -10.90 -7.10
C TRP A 70 2.73 -10.88 -8.63
N HIS A 71 1.54 -10.77 -9.21
CA HIS A 71 1.33 -10.79 -10.65
C HIS A 71 1.70 -9.46 -11.33
N MET A 72 2.96 -9.05 -11.26
CA MET A 72 3.48 -7.82 -11.87
C MET A 72 4.29 -8.14 -13.14
N PHE A 73 3.60 -8.28 -14.27
CA PHE A 73 4.21 -8.58 -15.57
C PHE A 73 4.46 -7.33 -16.43
N GLN A 74 4.35 -6.14 -15.84
CA GLN A 74 4.52 -4.86 -16.51
C GLN A 74 5.63 -4.06 -15.82
N PRO A 75 6.33 -3.18 -16.57
CA PRO A 75 7.29 -2.23 -15.98
C PRO A 75 6.66 -1.44 -14.83
N LEU A 76 7.35 -1.38 -13.70
CA LEU A 76 6.82 -0.75 -12.48
C LEU A 76 7.73 0.34 -11.96
N TRP A 77 9.05 0.15 -12.07
CA TRP A 77 10.02 1.11 -11.57
C TRP A 77 10.22 2.23 -12.60
N SER A 78 10.50 3.44 -12.13
CA SER A 78 10.73 4.59 -13.02
C SER A 78 11.92 4.37 -13.96
N ALA A 79 12.88 3.51 -13.58
CA ALA A 79 14.03 3.13 -14.38
C ALA A 79 13.73 2.07 -15.45
N ASP A 80 12.56 1.44 -15.44
CA ASP A 80 12.16 0.46 -16.46
C ASP A 80 11.56 1.10 -17.72
N ARG A 81 11.47 2.44 -17.74
CA ARG A 81 10.89 3.22 -18.83
C ARG A 81 11.96 3.83 -19.73
#